data_AF-A0A822J181-F1
#
_entry.id   AF-A0A822J181-F1
#
_cell.length_a   1.000
_cell.length_b   1.000
_cell.length_c   1.000
_cell.angle_alpha   90.00
_cell.angle_beta   90.00
_cell.angle_gamma   90.00
#
_symmetry.space_group_name_H-M   'P 1'
#
loop_
_entity.id
_entity.type
_entity.pdbx_description
1 polymer ?
#
loop_
_entity_poly.entity_id
_entity_poly.type
_entity_poly.pdbx_seq_one_letter_code
_entity_poly.pdbx_strand_id
1 'polypeptide(L)'
;MANIGLIAPTPLESAGLRCQIKPSPYEEQGVITKGYLHRHHVIFSHCGVGKVNAAHSTTLILENNEIDFLLLFGIAGAYSDAAIGDVVVAQSENYGEEGVMTREGWKPMDFTGFTLVKNKIEYFNTFPMDRKLLKLAINASKDIGLNTHAGHFITVSQCSGTRISGDIMQKRFN
;
A
#
# COMPACT_ATOMS: atom_id res chain seq x y z
N MET A 1 -19.34 -14.81 1.22
CA MET A 1 -19.10 -13.36 1.40
C MET A 1 -17.61 -13.20 1.60
N ALA A 2 -16.99 -12.17 1.03
CA ALA A 2 -15.53 -12.03 1.10
C ALA A 2 -15.06 -11.63 2.51
N ASN A 3 -14.00 -12.28 2.99
CA ASN A 3 -13.19 -11.94 4.15
C ASN A 3 -12.12 -10.92 3.72
N ILE A 4 -12.16 -9.74 4.34
CA ILE A 4 -11.35 -8.60 3.90
C ILE A 4 -10.24 -8.33 4.93
N GLY A 5 -9.00 -8.33 4.47
CA GLY A 5 -7.87 -7.83 5.25
C GLY A 5 -7.73 -6.33 5.05
N LEU A 6 -7.67 -5.55 6.14
CA LEU A 6 -7.49 -4.10 6.10
C LEU A 6 -6.28 -3.73 6.96
N ILE A 7 -5.31 -3.03 6.36
CA ILE A 7 -4.17 -2.48 7.09
C ILE A 7 -4.03 -0.99 6.84
N ALA A 8 -3.72 -0.26 7.90
CA ALA A 8 -3.41 1.17 7.86
C ALA A 8 -2.16 1.46 8.70
N PRO A 9 -1.26 2.37 8.32
CA PRO A 9 -0.05 2.64 9.10
C PRO A 9 -0.33 3.21 10.50
N THR A 10 -1.27 4.15 10.62
CA THR A 10 -1.55 4.88 11.85
C THR A 10 -3.06 4.98 12.17
N PRO A 11 -3.43 5.23 13.45
CA PRO A 11 -4.82 5.44 13.84
C PRO A 11 -5.52 6.63 13.15
N LEU A 12 -4.77 7.67 12.82
CA LEU A 12 -5.28 8.86 12.13
C LEU A 12 -5.82 8.51 10.74
N GLU A 13 -5.13 7.62 10.03
CA GLU A 13 -5.49 7.21 8.67
C GLU A 13 -6.74 6.35 8.62
N SER A 14 -7.14 5.75 9.76
CA SER A 14 -8.29 4.85 9.82
C SER A 14 -9.45 5.38 10.66
N ALA A 15 -9.35 6.59 11.24
CA ALA A 15 -10.27 7.06 12.26
C ALA A 15 -11.75 6.97 11.83
N GLY A 16 -12.09 7.49 10.65
CA GLY A 16 -13.45 7.46 10.12
C GLY A 16 -13.99 6.05 9.80
N LEU A 17 -13.13 5.16 9.30
CA LEU A 17 -13.51 3.78 8.95
C LEU A 17 -13.67 2.90 10.20
N ARG A 18 -12.74 3.05 11.15
CA ARG A 18 -12.63 2.18 12.33
C ARG A 18 -13.85 2.27 13.24
N CYS A 19 -14.48 3.45 13.34
CA CYS A 19 -15.73 3.63 14.07
C CYS A 19 -16.91 2.83 13.49
N GLN A 20 -16.83 2.42 12.23
CA GLN A 20 -17.87 1.66 11.54
C GLN A 20 -17.68 0.13 11.64
N ILE A 21 -16.46 -0.32 11.96
CA ILE A 21 -16.17 -1.74 12.18
C ILE A 21 -16.69 -2.16 13.56
N LYS A 22 -17.30 -3.35 13.66
CA LYS A 22 -17.89 -3.89 14.90
C LYS A 22 -17.35 -5.29 15.24
N PRO A 23 -16.71 -5.50 16.41
CA PRO A 23 -16.32 -4.49 17.39
C PRO A 23 -15.31 -3.49 16.82
N SER A 24 -15.28 -2.28 17.38
CA SER A 24 -14.35 -1.24 16.94
C SER A 24 -12.90 -1.68 17.17
N PRO A 25 -12.02 -1.60 16.16
CA PRO A 25 -10.61 -1.93 16.32
C PRO A 25 -9.86 -1.04 17.30
N TYR A 26 -8.88 -1.65 17.96
CA TYR A 26 -7.90 -0.98 18.81
C TYR A 26 -7.10 0.07 18.01
N GLU A 27 -6.54 1.05 18.71
CA GLU A 27 -5.66 2.09 18.14
C GLU A 27 -4.17 1.74 18.23
N GLU A 28 -3.86 0.59 18.83
CA GLU A 28 -2.50 0.15 19.07
C GLU A 28 -1.93 -0.57 17.84
N GLN A 29 -0.67 -0.26 17.51
CA GLN A 29 0.05 -0.90 16.43
C GLN A 29 0.30 -2.39 16.72
N GLY A 30 0.24 -3.22 15.69
CA GLY A 30 0.48 -4.66 15.80
C GLY A 30 -0.66 -5.46 16.42
N VAL A 31 -1.72 -4.81 16.90
CA VAL A 31 -2.92 -5.49 17.36
C VAL A 31 -3.82 -5.81 16.16
N ILE A 32 -4.22 -7.07 16.05
CA ILE A 32 -5.15 -7.55 15.02
C ILE A 32 -6.54 -7.63 15.62
N THR A 33 -7.49 -6.94 15.02
CA THR A 33 -8.91 -6.99 15.39
C THR A 33 -9.71 -7.73 14.33
N LYS A 34 -10.61 -8.61 14.76
CA LYS A 34 -11.63 -9.22 13.90
C LYS A 34 -12.98 -8.55 14.16
N GLY A 35 -13.70 -8.24 13.10
CA GLY A 35 -15.02 -7.63 13.21
C GLY A 35 -15.77 -7.64 11.90
N TYR A 36 -16.78 -6.77 11.83
CA TYR A 36 -17.66 -6.66 10.68
C TYR A 36 -17.76 -5.22 10.23
N LEU A 37 -17.67 -5.00 8.92
CA LEU A 37 -18.04 -3.75 8.27
C LEU A 37 -19.21 -4.05 7.34
N HIS A 38 -20.36 -3.46 7.63
CA HIS A 38 -21.64 -3.87 7.04
C HIS A 38 -21.84 -5.40 7.20
N ARG A 39 -21.90 -6.15 6.09
CA ARG A 39 -22.07 -7.61 6.06
C ARG A 39 -20.77 -8.39 5.82
N HIS A 40 -19.63 -7.69 5.75
CA HIS A 40 -18.34 -8.30 5.44
C HIS A 40 -17.54 -8.53 6.71
N HIS A 41 -16.96 -9.73 6.84
CA HIS A 41 -16.00 -10.02 7.87
C HIS A 41 -14.68 -9.32 7.55
N VAL A 42 -14.14 -8.59 8.51
CA VAL A 42 -12.98 -7.73 8.37
C VAL A 42 -11.93 -8.13 9.42
N ILE A 43 -10.71 -8.30 8.96
CA ILE A 43 -9.52 -8.44 9.79
C ILE A 43 -8.74 -7.14 9.63
N PHE A 44 -8.63 -6.37 10.71
CA PHE A 44 -8.03 -5.04 10.71
C PHE A 44 -6.77 -5.00 11.57
N SER A 45 -5.73 -4.28 11.13
CA SER A 45 -4.59 -3.95 11.98
C SER A 45 -3.99 -2.59 11.63
N HIS A 46 -3.54 -1.85 12.65
CA HIS A 46 -2.57 -0.79 12.45
C HIS A 46 -1.19 -1.40 12.27
N CYS A 47 -0.66 -1.36 11.06
CA CYS A 47 0.61 -2.03 10.77
C CYS A 47 1.82 -1.29 11.32
N GLY A 48 1.71 0.02 11.56
CA GLY A 48 2.84 0.90 11.85
C GLY A 48 3.50 1.41 10.56
N VAL A 49 4.33 2.45 10.70
CA VAL A 49 5.01 3.08 9.55
C VAL A 49 6.22 2.26 9.12
N GLY A 50 6.40 2.13 7.80
CA GLY A 50 7.59 1.54 7.18
C GLY A 50 7.41 0.10 6.71
N LYS A 51 8.26 -0.31 5.76
CA LYS A 51 8.20 -1.61 5.06
C LYS A 51 8.19 -2.82 6.00
N VAL A 52 9.05 -2.82 7.02
CA VAL A 52 9.19 -3.97 7.95
C VAL A 52 7.93 -4.15 8.79
N ASN A 53 7.37 -3.05 9.29
CA ASN A 53 6.14 -3.03 10.07
C ASN A 53 4.93 -3.50 9.24
N ALA A 54 4.80 -2.97 8.02
CA ALA A 54 3.78 -3.41 7.05
C ALA A 54 3.90 -4.91 6.73
N ALA A 55 5.11 -5.40 6.45
CA ALA A 55 5.36 -6.81 6.17
C ALA A 55 5.00 -7.71 7.35
N HIS A 56 5.44 -7.36 8.56
CA HIS A 56 5.15 -8.13 9.78
C HIS A 56 3.64 -8.26 10.04
N SER A 57 2.91 -7.13 10.04
CA SER A 57 1.46 -7.12 10.24
C SER A 57 0.72 -7.90 9.15
N THR A 58 1.14 -7.74 7.88
CA THR A 58 0.56 -8.48 6.75
C THR A 58 0.75 -9.98 6.91
N THR A 59 1.95 -10.44 7.26
CA THR A 59 2.23 -11.86 7.50
C THR A 59 1.36 -12.41 8.63
N LEU A 60 1.26 -11.70 9.76
CA LEU A 60 0.42 -12.15 10.87
C LEU A 60 -1.06 -12.25 10.49
N ILE A 61 -1.57 -11.32 9.68
CA ILE A 61 -2.96 -11.39 9.18
C ILE A 61 -3.14 -12.60 8.27
N LEU A 62 -2.25 -12.80 7.30
CA LEU A 62 -2.41 -13.84 6.28
C LEU A 62 -2.19 -15.26 6.81
N GLU A 63 -1.25 -15.45 7.74
CA GLU A 63 -0.97 -16.78 8.32
C GLU A 63 -2.07 -17.27 9.27
N ASN A 64 -2.84 -16.36 9.87
CA ASN A 64 -3.81 -16.71 10.92
C ASN A 64 -5.27 -16.57 10.47
N ASN A 65 -5.53 -16.17 9.22
CA ASN A 65 -6.87 -15.87 8.74
C ASN A 65 -7.01 -16.19 7.25
N GLU A 66 -8.19 -16.68 6.85
CA GLU A 66 -8.56 -16.77 5.45
C GLU A 66 -8.97 -15.38 4.95
N ILE A 67 -8.17 -14.82 4.04
CA ILE A 67 -8.36 -13.49 3.46
C ILE A 67 -8.54 -13.63 1.95
N ASP A 68 -9.66 -13.11 1.41
CA ASP A 68 -9.91 -13.10 -0.03
C ASP A 68 -9.11 -11.99 -0.73
N PHE A 69 -8.97 -10.84 -0.07
CA PHE A 69 -8.07 -9.77 -0.50
C PHE A 69 -7.68 -8.87 0.67
N LEU A 70 -6.51 -8.25 0.54
CA LEU A 70 -5.97 -7.31 1.52
C LEU A 70 -5.87 -5.93 0.90
N LEU A 71 -6.31 -4.91 1.64
CA LEU A 71 -6.21 -3.51 1.27
C LEU A 71 -5.30 -2.78 2.26
N LEU A 72 -4.19 -2.25 1.75
CA LEU A 72 -3.42 -1.20 2.40
C LEU A 72 -4.01 0.15 1.99
N PHE A 73 -4.33 1.00 2.97
CA PHE A 73 -4.79 2.35 2.73
C PHE A 73 -4.17 3.31 3.75
N GLY A 74 -4.07 4.58 3.37
CA GLY A 74 -3.43 5.61 4.17
C GLY A 74 -3.28 6.91 3.40
N ILE A 75 -2.41 7.77 3.90
CA ILE A 75 -2.10 9.06 3.27
C ILE A 75 -0.73 8.97 2.60
N ALA A 76 -0.62 9.49 1.38
CA ALA A 76 0.63 9.52 0.63
C ALA A 76 0.91 10.93 0.09
N GLY A 77 2.19 11.24 -0.12
CA GLY A 77 2.60 12.39 -0.90
C GLY A 77 2.52 12.08 -2.40
N ALA A 78 2.22 13.10 -3.21
CA ALA A 78 2.17 12.98 -4.66
C ALA A 78 3.51 13.38 -5.30
N TYR A 79 4.05 12.53 -6.16
CA TYR A 79 5.14 12.89 -7.08
C TYR A 79 4.62 13.49 -8.40
N SER A 80 3.35 13.24 -8.73
CA SER A 80 2.67 13.69 -9.95
C SER A 80 1.56 14.71 -9.64
N ASP A 81 0.76 15.08 -10.64
CA ASP A 81 -0.27 16.13 -10.60
C ASP A 81 -1.51 15.81 -9.72
N ALA A 82 -1.44 14.86 -8.79
CA ALA A 82 -2.52 14.63 -7.83
C ALA A 82 -2.58 15.78 -6.82
N ALA A 83 -3.79 16.30 -6.59
CA ALA A 83 -4.02 17.37 -5.63
C ALA A 83 -4.23 16.81 -4.21
N ILE A 84 -4.06 17.68 -3.20
CA ILE A 84 -4.45 17.34 -1.82
C ILE A 84 -5.94 16.99 -1.80
N GLY A 85 -6.26 15.80 -1.29
CA GLY A 85 -7.63 15.29 -1.19
C GLY A 85 -8.04 14.36 -2.34
N ASP A 86 -7.22 14.24 -3.38
CA ASP A 86 -7.45 13.24 -4.43
C ASP A 86 -7.24 11.82 -3.90
N VAL A 87 -8.00 10.86 -4.42
CA VAL A 87 -7.79 9.44 -4.17
C VAL A 87 -6.95 8.87 -5.30
N VAL A 88 -5.88 8.16 -4.96
CA VAL A 88 -5.07 7.46 -5.95
C VAL A 88 -5.12 5.97 -5.67
N VAL A 89 -5.41 5.17 -6.69
CA VAL A 89 -5.39 3.71 -6.62
C VAL A 89 -4.11 3.19 -7.26
N ALA A 90 -3.33 2.40 -6.52
CA ALA A 90 -2.08 1.84 -7.02
C ALA A 90 -2.34 0.88 -8.18
N GLN A 91 -1.67 1.11 -9.32
CA GLN A 91 -1.58 0.13 -10.42
C GLN A 91 -0.43 -0.84 -10.21
N SER A 92 0.63 -0.35 -9.57
CA SER A 92 1.76 -1.13 -9.10
C SER A 92 2.35 -0.45 -7.87
N GLU A 93 3.01 -1.24 -7.04
CA GLU A 93 3.86 -0.77 -5.95
C GLU A 93 5.33 -0.94 -6.37
N ASN A 94 6.15 0.09 -6.20
CA ASN A 94 7.54 0.08 -6.63
C ASN A 94 8.46 0.35 -5.45
N TYR A 95 9.42 -0.54 -5.23
CA TYR A 95 10.42 -0.39 -4.19
C TYR A 95 11.47 0.63 -4.65
N GLY A 96 11.36 1.83 -4.09
CA GLY A 96 12.03 3.03 -4.59
C GLY A 96 13.54 3.06 -4.35
N GLU A 97 14.01 2.31 -3.36
CA GLU A 97 15.37 2.41 -2.85
C GLU A 97 16.16 1.12 -3.07
N GLU A 98 15.48 -0.02 -3.16
CA GLU A 98 16.05 -1.34 -3.40
C GLU A 98 16.83 -1.37 -4.72
N GLY A 99 18.13 -1.61 -4.64
CA GLY A 99 19.01 -1.59 -5.80
C GLY A 99 20.44 -1.36 -5.35
N VAL A 100 21.28 -0.94 -6.28
CA VAL A 100 22.69 -0.64 -6.01
C VAL A 100 23.03 0.76 -6.47
N MET A 101 23.72 1.52 -5.62
CA MET A 101 24.33 2.78 -6.02
C MET A 101 25.66 2.51 -6.70
N THR A 102 25.80 2.94 -7.96
CA THR A 102 27.04 2.85 -8.74
C THR A 102 27.62 4.24 -8.98
N ARG A 103 28.81 4.32 -9.58
CA ARG A 103 29.38 5.61 -10.03
C ARG A 103 28.51 6.33 -11.07
N GLU A 104 27.67 5.59 -11.79
CA GLU A 104 26.74 6.11 -12.78
C GLU A 104 25.35 6.43 -12.19
N GLY A 105 25.17 6.25 -10.89
CA GLY A 105 23.90 6.43 -10.19
C GLY A 105 23.25 5.11 -9.75
N TRP A 106 22.02 5.23 -9.26
CA TRP A 106 21.23 4.10 -8.77
C TRP A 106 20.84 3.17 -9.93
N LYS A 107 21.00 1.87 -9.70
CA LYS A 107 20.53 0.81 -10.60
C LYS A 107 19.50 -0.06 -9.86
N PRO A 108 18.41 -0.47 -10.53
CA PRO A 108 17.38 -1.35 -9.97
C PRO A 108 17.89 -2.76 -9.64
N MET A 109 17.07 -3.57 -8.99
CA MET A 109 17.43 -4.92 -8.56
C MET A 109 17.64 -5.91 -9.72
N ASP A 110 16.94 -5.73 -10.84
CA ASP A 110 17.13 -6.57 -12.05
C ASP A 110 18.54 -6.42 -12.64
N PHE A 111 19.15 -5.24 -12.56
CA PHE A 111 20.56 -5.02 -12.91
C PHE A 111 21.51 -5.90 -12.09
N THR A 112 21.16 -6.19 -10.83
CA THR A 112 21.98 -7.03 -9.95
C THR A 112 21.78 -8.53 -10.17
N GLY A 113 20.69 -8.92 -10.83
CA GLY A 113 20.26 -10.32 -10.94
C GLY A 113 19.67 -10.93 -9.66
N PHE A 114 19.56 -10.16 -8.57
CA PHE A 114 18.94 -10.63 -7.32
C PHE A 114 17.44 -10.32 -7.30
N THR A 115 16.61 -11.36 -7.40
CA THR A 115 15.15 -11.25 -7.28
C THR A 115 14.75 -10.93 -5.84
N LEU A 116 13.81 -9.99 -5.63
CA LEU A 116 13.27 -9.68 -4.30
C LEU A 116 12.27 -10.74 -3.83
N VAL A 117 11.39 -11.18 -4.74
CA VAL A 117 10.44 -12.25 -4.47
C VAL A 117 10.41 -13.16 -5.69
N LYS A 118 10.56 -14.46 -5.44
CA LYS A 118 10.47 -15.49 -6.48
C LYS A 118 9.30 -16.43 -6.16
N ASN A 119 8.29 -16.38 -7.00
CA ASN A 119 7.20 -17.36 -7.04
C ASN A 119 7.11 -17.90 -8.48
N LYS A 120 5.91 -18.09 -9.04
CA LYS A 120 5.68 -18.41 -10.46
C LYS A 120 6.26 -17.36 -11.42
N ILE A 121 6.45 -16.13 -10.92
CA ILE A 121 7.11 -15.04 -11.60
C ILE A 121 8.14 -14.41 -10.65
N GLU A 122 9.15 -13.79 -11.23
CA GLU A 122 10.21 -13.10 -10.51
C GLU A 122 9.86 -11.61 -10.39
N TYR A 123 9.93 -11.10 -9.17
CA TYR A 123 9.76 -9.69 -8.87
C TYR A 123 11.09 -9.08 -8.47
N PHE A 124 11.40 -7.96 -9.12
CA PHE A 124 12.49 -7.07 -8.75
C PHE A 124 11.88 -5.89 -8.01
N ASN A 125 11.90 -4.68 -8.55
CA ASN A 125 11.36 -3.50 -7.86
C ASN A 125 9.84 -3.36 -7.91
N THR A 126 9.18 -3.90 -8.94
CA THR A 126 7.77 -3.60 -9.25
C THR A 126 6.85 -4.76 -8.94
N PHE A 127 5.78 -4.48 -8.18
CA PHE A 127 4.72 -5.41 -7.82
C PHE A 127 3.40 -4.92 -8.44
N PRO A 128 2.87 -5.57 -9.50
CA PRO A 128 1.62 -5.18 -10.12
C PRO A 128 0.41 -5.49 -9.22
N MET A 129 -0.56 -4.59 -9.18
CA MET A 129 -1.81 -4.81 -8.43
C MET A 129 -2.80 -5.65 -9.23
N ASP A 130 -3.72 -6.33 -8.52
CA ASP A 130 -4.77 -7.12 -9.17
C ASP A 130 -5.71 -6.23 -10.00
N ARG A 131 -5.88 -6.57 -11.28
CA ARG A 131 -6.65 -5.75 -12.24
C ARG A 131 -8.14 -5.67 -11.91
N LYS A 132 -8.72 -6.68 -11.27
CA LYS A 132 -10.15 -6.67 -10.90
C LYS A 132 -10.35 -5.78 -9.68
N LEU A 133 -9.49 -5.91 -8.66
CA LEU A 133 -9.54 -5.06 -7.46
C LEU A 133 -9.24 -3.61 -7.79
N LEU A 134 -8.27 -3.33 -8.66
CA LEU A 134 -7.97 -1.99 -9.17
C LEU A 134 -9.22 -1.33 -9.79
N LYS A 135 -9.89 -2.04 -10.70
CA LYS A 135 -11.13 -1.54 -11.33
C LYS A 135 -12.24 -1.33 -10.32
N LEU A 136 -12.40 -2.25 -9.37
CA LEU A 136 -13.40 -2.15 -8.31
C LEU A 136 -13.18 -0.90 -7.46
N ALA A 137 -11.94 -0.64 -7.03
CA ALA A 137 -11.59 0.53 -6.24
C ALA A 137 -11.80 1.85 -7.01
N ILE A 138 -11.39 1.90 -8.29
CA ILE A 138 -11.59 3.08 -9.13
C ILE A 138 -13.09 3.39 -9.29
N ASN A 139 -13.91 2.36 -9.58
CA ASN A 139 -15.35 2.54 -9.75
C ASN A 139 -16.01 2.97 -8.45
N ALA A 140 -15.70 2.31 -7.33
CA ALA A 140 -16.25 2.64 -6.03
C ALA A 140 -15.96 4.10 -5.62
N SER A 141 -14.73 4.58 -5.83
CA SER A 141 -14.37 5.97 -5.53
C SER A 141 -15.07 6.98 -6.44
N LYS A 142 -15.25 6.66 -7.73
CA LYS A 142 -15.99 7.51 -8.68
C LYS A 142 -17.49 7.56 -8.38
N ASP A 143 -18.09 6.46 -7.97
CA ASP A 143 -19.52 6.36 -7.64
C ASP A 143 -19.92 7.28 -6.49
N ILE A 144 -18.98 7.60 -5.58
CA ILE A 144 -19.18 8.55 -4.48
C ILE A 144 -18.62 9.96 -4.79
N GLY A 145 -18.26 10.22 -6.05
CA GLY A 145 -17.87 11.55 -6.53
C GLY A 145 -16.45 12.00 -6.16
N LEU A 146 -15.54 11.09 -5.81
CA LEU A 146 -14.16 11.44 -5.49
C LEU A 146 -13.32 11.60 -6.76
N ASN A 147 -12.47 12.63 -6.79
CA ASN A 147 -11.46 12.77 -7.82
C ASN A 147 -10.45 11.63 -7.70
N THR A 148 -10.50 10.70 -8.65
CA THR A 148 -9.82 9.42 -8.54
C THR A 148 -8.84 9.20 -9.69
N HIS A 149 -7.59 8.94 -9.35
CA HIS A 149 -6.52 8.62 -10.27
C HIS A 149 -6.05 7.17 -10.09
N ALA A 150 -5.37 6.65 -11.09
CA ALA A 150 -4.66 5.37 -10.98
C ALA A 150 -3.23 5.57 -11.46
N GLY A 151 -2.25 5.07 -10.71
CA GLY A 151 -0.85 5.27 -11.05
C GLY A 151 0.11 4.40 -10.25
N HIS A 152 1.40 4.61 -10.49
CA HIS A 152 2.48 3.90 -9.83
C HIS A 152 2.75 4.47 -8.44
N PHE A 153 2.78 3.61 -7.44
CA PHE A 153 3.21 3.96 -6.09
C PHE A 153 4.70 3.67 -5.96
N ILE A 154 5.38 4.46 -5.12
CA ILE A 154 6.80 4.27 -4.82
C ILE A 154 6.94 4.17 -3.29
N THR A 155 7.19 2.97 -2.81
CA THR A 155 7.48 2.69 -1.41
C THR A 155 8.93 3.04 -1.09
N VAL A 156 9.09 3.87 -0.07
CA VAL A 156 10.38 4.38 0.43
C VAL A 156 10.43 4.25 1.95
N SER A 157 11.63 4.23 2.53
CA SER A 157 11.85 4.24 3.98
C SER A 157 12.07 5.66 4.53
N GLN A 158 11.93 6.68 3.69
CA GLN A 158 12.09 8.08 4.07
C GLN A 158 11.17 8.99 3.23
N CYS A 159 10.68 10.07 3.83
CA CYS A 159 10.01 11.12 3.08
C CYS A 159 11.01 11.83 2.15
N SER A 160 10.57 12.30 0.98
CA SER A 160 11.44 12.99 0.03
C SER A 160 12.09 14.25 0.63
N GLY A 161 11.35 14.99 1.46
CA GLY A 161 11.80 16.19 2.19
C GLY A 161 12.11 17.41 1.31
N THR A 162 12.47 17.20 0.04
CA THR A 162 12.74 18.23 -0.96
C THR A 162 12.14 17.84 -2.32
N ARG A 163 11.90 18.84 -3.17
CA ARG A 163 11.46 18.63 -4.56
C ARG A 163 12.48 17.81 -5.35
N ILE A 164 13.77 18.09 -5.19
CA ILE A 164 14.86 17.39 -5.89
C ILE A 164 14.82 15.88 -5.59
N SER A 165 14.73 15.51 -4.31
CA SER A 165 14.61 14.09 -3.92
C SER A 165 13.35 13.45 -4.51
N GLY A 166 12.25 14.20 -4.57
CA GLY A 166 10.99 13.75 -5.17
C GLY A 166 11.12 13.48 -6.67
N ASP A 167 11.71 14.41 -7.41
CA ASP A 167 11.93 14.31 -8.85
C ASP A 167 12.84 13.11 -9.19
N ILE A 168 13.85 12.83 -8.35
CA ILE A 168 14.71 11.65 -8.50
C ILE A 168 13.90 10.36 -8.35
N MET A 169 13.02 10.26 -7.35
CA MET A 169 12.19 9.08 -7.15
C MET A 169 11.19 8.91 -8.30
N GLN A 170 10.54 9.98 -8.72
CA GLN A 170 9.61 9.96 -9.84
C GLN A 170 10.26 9.41 -11.11
N LYS A 171 11.45 9.90 -11.47
CA LYS A 171 12.19 9.45 -12.67
C LYS A 171 12.62 7.99 -12.66
N ARG A 172 12.63 7.31 -11.50
CA ARG A 172 12.99 5.88 -11.44
C ARG A 172 11.86 4.98 -11.93
N PHE A 173 10.61 5.43 -11.87
CA PHE A 173 9.43 4.59 -12.10
C PHE A 173 8.34 5.23 -12.98
N ASN A 174 8.64 6.35 -13.64
CA ASN A 174 7.81 7.01 -14.66
C ASN A 174 8.56 7.16 -15.99
#